data_AF-A0A975VCS9-F1
#
_entry.id   AF-A0A975VCS9-F1
#
_cell.length_a   1.000
_cell.length_b   1.000
_cell.length_c   1.000
_cell.angle_alpha   90.00
_cell.angle_beta   90.00
_cell.angle_gamma   90.00
#
_symmetry.space_group_name_H-M   'P 1'
#
loop_
_entity.id
_entity.type
_entity.pdbx_description
1 polymer ?
#
loop_
_entity_poly.entity_id
_entity_poly.type
_entity_poly.pdbx_seq_one_letter_code
_entity_poly.pdbx_strand_id
1 'polypeptide(L)'
;MRIPHDIEATIYFLRADEGGRVGPAFSDYRPQFYYDGHDWDARHEYPDVAQVHPGDTVRAFLGFMSPDRHLGKIYPGMEFEIREGARTVGRGRILKILELEESARPPVQPNQTHNMSIDTDPQQQAAASPLMLVVRSSSR
;
A
#
# COMPACT_ATOMS: atom_id res chain seq x y z
N MET A 1 4.08 -12.81 7.01
CA MET A 1 3.76 -11.51 6.40
C MET A 1 2.26 -11.50 6.12
N ARG A 2 1.52 -10.54 6.68
CA ARG A 2 0.07 -10.39 6.45
C ARG A 2 -0.17 -9.98 4.99
N ILE A 3 -1.24 -10.49 4.39
CA ILE A 3 -1.71 -10.07 3.05
C ILE A 3 -2.43 -8.74 3.26
N PRO A 4 -2.04 -7.66 2.57
CA PRO A 4 -2.85 -6.45 2.57
C PRO A 4 -4.20 -6.75 1.90
N HIS A 5 -5.27 -6.28 2.51
CA HIS A 5 -6.60 -6.35 1.92
C HIS A 5 -6.81 -5.05 1.15
N ASP A 6 -6.32 -4.98 -0.09
CA ASP A 6 -6.40 -3.77 -0.90
C ASP A 6 -7.83 -3.47 -1.33
N ILE A 7 -8.60 -4.51 -1.65
CA ILE A 7 -10.03 -4.41 -1.98
C ILE A 7 -10.85 -5.54 -1.35
N GLU A 8 -12.14 -5.27 -1.18
CA GLU A 8 -13.19 -6.26 -0.94
C GLU A 8 -13.99 -6.45 -2.23
N ALA A 9 -14.27 -7.70 -2.61
CA ALA A 9 -15.01 -8.03 -3.82
C ALA A 9 -15.98 -9.19 -3.63
N THR A 10 -16.99 -9.26 -4.50
CA THR A 10 -17.76 -10.48 -4.74
C THR A 10 -17.20 -11.16 -5.97
N ILE A 11 -17.02 -12.48 -5.92
CA ILE A 11 -16.49 -13.29 -7.01
C ILE A 11 -17.42 -14.47 -7.27
N TYR A 12 -17.87 -14.62 -8.52
CA TYR A 12 -18.43 -15.85 -9.05
C TYR A 12 -17.33 -16.69 -9.70
N PHE A 13 -17.16 -17.92 -9.24
CA PHE A 13 -16.26 -18.90 -9.89
C PHE A 13 -17.00 -19.62 -10.99
N LEU A 14 -16.44 -19.63 -12.21
CA LEU A 14 -17.05 -20.32 -13.34
C LEU A 14 -17.07 -21.83 -13.09
N ARG A 15 -18.18 -22.46 -13.48
CA ARG A 15 -18.30 -23.92 -13.53
C ARG A 15 -17.40 -24.51 -14.60
N ALA A 16 -17.16 -25.81 -14.53
CA ALA A 16 -16.32 -26.51 -15.50
C ALA A 16 -16.91 -26.46 -16.93
N ASP A 17 -18.24 -26.51 -17.08
CA ASP A 17 -18.94 -26.36 -18.37
C ASP A 17 -18.92 -24.92 -18.92
N GLU A 18 -18.70 -23.94 -18.06
CA GLU A 18 -18.43 -22.53 -18.43
C GLU A 18 -16.95 -22.26 -18.73
N GLY A 19 -16.09 -23.30 -18.72
CA GLY A 19 -14.65 -23.20 -18.97
C GLY A 19 -13.82 -22.85 -17.72
N GLY A 20 -14.41 -22.92 -16.53
CA GLY A 20 -13.75 -22.63 -15.26
C GLY A 20 -12.84 -23.75 -14.74
N ARG A 21 -12.65 -23.78 -13.42
CA ARG A 21 -11.85 -24.82 -12.75
C ARG A 21 -12.66 -26.12 -12.64
N VAL A 22 -11.96 -27.25 -12.63
CA VAL A 22 -12.54 -28.55 -12.28
C VAL A 22 -12.51 -28.77 -10.77
N GLY A 23 -11.43 -28.34 -10.10
CA GLY A 23 -11.23 -28.49 -8.66
C GLY A 23 -11.44 -27.18 -7.88
N PRO A 24 -11.56 -27.27 -6.54
CA PRO A 24 -11.77 -26.10 -5.69
C PRO A 24 -10.56 -25.17 -5.68
N ALA A 25 -10.78 -23.93 -5.24
CA ALA A 25 -9.74 -22.96 -4.88
C ALA A 25 -9.72 -22.73 -3.37
N PHE A 26 -8.57 -22.33 -2.83
CA PHE A 26 -8.35 -22.08 -1.40
C PHE A 26 -7.84 -20.65 -1.20
N SER A 27 -7.87 -20.13 0.03
CA SER A 27 -7.16 -18.89 0.35
C SER A 27 -5.65 -19.03 0.07
N ASP A 28 -4.96 -17.91 -0.18
CA ASP A 28 -3.61 -17.86 -0.80
C ASP A 28 -3.59 -18.34 -2.26
N TYR A 29 -4.75 -18.38 -2.90
CA TYR A 29 -4.85 -18.52 -4.34
C TYR A 29 -4.28 -17.25 -5.01
N ARG A 30 -3.44 -17.44 -6.03
CA ARG A 30 -2.71 -16.36 -6.73
C ARG A 30 -3.05 -16.31 -8.22
N PRO A 31 -4.30 -16.02 -8.59
CA PRO A 31 -4.69 -15.82 -9.97
C PRO A 31 -4.29 -14.43 -10.47
N GLN A 32 -4.58 -14.19 -11.75
CA GLN A 32 -4.54 -12.85 -12.32
C GLN A 32 -5.88 -12.14 -12.14
N PHE A 33 -5.85 -10.92 -11.62
CA PHE A 33 -6.91 -9.93 -11.67
C PHE A 33 -6.84 -9.22 -13.03
N TYR A 34 -7.81 -9.46 -13.89
CA TYR A 34 -7.80 -8.98 -15.27
C TYR A 34 -8.80 -7.85 -15.49
N TYR A 35 -8.29 -6.73 -15.99
CA TYR A 35 -9.10 -5.59 -16.45
C TYR A 35 -8.32 -4.80 -17.52
N ASP A 36 -9.04 -4.08 -18.37
CA ASP A 36 -8.47 -3.22 -19.42
C ASP A 36 -7.40 -3.90 -20.29
N GLY A 37 -7.52 -5.20 -20.55
CA GLY A 37 -6.55 -5.93 -21.38
C GLY A 37 -5.28 -6.38 -20.66
N HIS A 38 -5.17 -6.16 -19.35
CA HIS A 38 -3.97 -6.46 -18.56
C HIS A 38 -4.25 -7.45 -17.43
N ASP A 39 -3.33 -8.41 -17.28
CA ASP A 39 -3.28 -9.34 -16.15
C ASP A 39 -2.43 -8.77 -15.02
N TRP A 40 -2.95 -8.80 -13.79
CA TRP A 40 -2.25 -8.34 -12.60
C TRP A 40 -2.25 -9.42 -11.53
N ASP A 41 -1.08 -9.72 -10.97
CA ASP A 41 -0.98 -10.73 -9.91
C ASP A 41 -1.69 -10.24 -8.63
N ALA A 42 -2.67 -11.02 -8.19
CA ALA A 42 -3.43 -10.76 -6.98
C ALA A 42 -3.45 -12.01 -6.10
N ARG A 43 -3.36 -11.82 -4.78
CA ARG A 43 -3.54 -12.87 -3.79
C ARG A 43 -4.94 -12.78 -3.23
N HIS A 44 -5.67 -13.89 -3.25
CA HIS A 44 -7.07 -13.95 -2.81
C HIS A 44 -7.18 -14.61 -1.44
N GLU A 45 -8.05 -14.08 -0.60
CA GLU A 45 -8.47 -14.66 0.67
C GLU A 45 -10.00 -14.74 0.71
N TYR A 46 -10.51 -15.92 1.09
CA TYR A 46 -11.95 -16.20 1.22
C TYR A 46 -12.28 -16.39 2.70
N PRO A 47 -12.71 -15.35 3.42
CA PRO A 47 -12.85 -15.40 4.88
C PRO A 47 -14.01 -16.27 5.37
N ASP A 48 -15.03 -16.45 4.53
CA ASP A 48 -16.31 -17.06 4.95
C ASP A 48 -16.39 -18.56 4.61
N VAL A 49 -15.41 -19.10 3.88
CA VAL A 49 -15.40 -20.49 3.40
C VAL A 49 -14.02 -21.10 3.47
N ALA A 50 -13.94 -22.41 3.78
CA ALA A 50 -12.67 -23.14 3.80
C ALA A 50 -12.10 -23.37 2.39
N GLN A 51 -12.98 -23.57 1.41
CA GLN A 51 -12.66 -23.75 0.01
C GLN A 51 -13.80 -23.22 -0.85
N VAL A 52 -13.48 -22.79 -2.07
CA VAL A 52 -14.44 -22.26 -3.05
C VAL A 52 -14.60 -23.27 -4.18
N HIS A 53 -15.84 -23.66 -4.48
CA HIS A 53 -16.14 -24.60 -5.55
C HIS A 53 -16.51 -23.86 -6.85
N PRO A 54 -16.28 -24.48 -8.03
CA PRO A 54 -16.81 -24.00 -9.29
C PRO A 54 -18.34 -23.82 -9.22
N GLY A 55 -18.85 -22.64 -9.59
CA GLY A 55 -20.25 -22.25 -9.49
C GLY A 55 -20.62 -21.49 -8.20
N ASP A 56 -19.69 -21.35 -7.24
CA ASP A 56 -19.94 -20.55 -6.04
C ASP A 56 -19.78 -19.05 -6.30
N THR A 57 -20.58 -18.26 -5.60
CA THR A 57 -20.36 -16.82 -5.45
C THR A 57 -19.90 -16.54 -4.02
N VAL A 58 -18.71 -15.99 -3.85
CA VAL A 58 -18.08 -15.76 -2.55
C VAL A 58 -17.66 -14.32 -2.37
N ARG A 59 -17.57 -13.89 -1.10
CA ARG A 59 -16.87 -12.67 -0.71
C ARG A 59 -15.38 -12.95 -0.63
N ALA A 60 -14.57 -12.02 -1.10
CA ALA A 60 -13.11 -12.16 -1.12
C ALA A 60 -12.40 -10.85 -0.78
N PHE A 61 -11.25 -10.98 -0.15
CA PHE A 61 -10.26 -9.91 -0.03
C PHE A 61 -9.11 -10.18 -0.99
N LEU A 62 -8.70 -9.15 -1.74
CA LEU A 62 -7.61 -9.24 -2.70
C LEU A 62 -6.49 -8.30 -2.27
N GLY A 63 -5.25 -8.79 -2.34
CA GLY A 63 -4.03 -7.99 -2.21
C GLY A 63 -3.21 -8.06 -3.49
N PHE A 64 -2.78 -6.91 -4.01
CA PHE A 64 -2.07 -6.81 -5.28
C PHE A 64 -0.55 -6.84 -5.09
N MET A 65 0.15 -7.46 -6.03
CA MET A 65 1.62 -7.42 -6.07
C MET A 65 2.16 -6.06 -6.55
N SER A 66 1.37 -5.29 -7.29
CA SER A 66 1.73 -3.96 -7.82
C SER A 66 0.62 -2.93 -7.54
N PRO A 67 0.35 -2.61 -6.27
CA PRO A 67 -0.78 -1.77 -5.86
C PRO A 67 -0.79 -0.38 -6.50
N ASP A 68 0.39 0.20 -6.76
CA ASP A 68 0.57 1.50 -7.43
C ASP A 68 -0.08 1.55 -8.83
N ARG A 69 -0.17 0.41 -9.51
CA ARG A 69 -0.72 0.32 -10.87
C ARG A 69 -2.23 0.47 -10.93
N HIS A 70 -2.90 0.28 -9.79
CA HIS A 70 -4.36 0.29 -9.67
C HIS A 70 -4.92 1.62 -9.15
N LEU A 71 -4.07 2.49 -8.59
CA LEU A 71 -4.49 3.79 -8.07
C LEU A 71 -5.23 4.61 -9.12
N GLY A 72 -6.45 5.03 -8.79
CA GLY A 72 -7.33 5.82 -9.66
C GLY A 72 -7.90 5.08 -10.87
N LYS A 73 -7.61 3.78 -11.03
CA LYS A 73 -8.11 2.96 -12.15
C LYS A 73 -9.19 1.97 -11.75
N ILE A 74 -9.22 1.57 -10.49
CA ILE A 74 -10.24 0.68 -9.95
C ILE A 74 -11.15 1.42 -8.97
N TYR A 75 -12.42 1.03 -8.93
CA TYR A 75 -13.45 1.71 -8.12
C TYR A 75 -14.57 0.73 -7.72
N PRO A 76 -15.31 1.01 -6.63
CA PRO A 76 -16.47 0.22 -6.23
C PRO A 76 -17.49 0.09 -7.36
N GLY A 77 -17.94 -1.13 -7.60
CA GLY A 77 -18.88 -1.48 -8.66
C GLY A 77 -18.22 -1.90 -9.98
N MET A 78 -16.91 -1.67 -10.16
CA MET A 78 -16.16 -2.14 -11.32
C MET A 78 -16.13 -3.66 -11.40
N GLU A 79 -16.31 -4.19 -12.61
CA GLU A 79 -16.22 -5.62 -12.90
C GLU A 79 -14.82 -6.00 -13.36
N PHE A 80 -14.40 -7.22 -13.07
CA PHE A 80 -13.11 -7.77 -13.46
C PHE A 80 -13.22 -9.27 -13.72
N GLU A 81 -12.24 -9.83 -14.41
CA GLU A 81 -12.11 -11.28 -14.58
C GLU A 81 -11.00 -11.84 -13.71
N ILE A 82 -11.14 -13.11 -13.34
CA ILE A 82 -10.10 -13.86 -12.65
C ILE A 82 -9.56 -14.86 -13.65
N ARG A 83 -8.25 -14.81 -13.90
CA ARG A 83 -7.61 -15.67 -14.88
C ARG A 83 -6.57 -16.59 -14.24
N GLU A 84 -6.36 -17.72 -14.88
CA GLU A 84 -5.24 -18.63 -14.68
C GLU A 84 -4.50 -18.78 -16.01
N GLY A 85 -3.44 -18.00 -16.17
CA GLY A 85 -2.80 -17.82 -17.47
C GLY A 85 -3.80 -17.21 -18.47
N ALA A 86 -4.01 -17.89 -19.60
CA ALA A 86 -4.92 -17.38 -20.62
C ALA A 86 -6.41 -17.59 -20.31
N ARG A 87 -6.75 -18.44 -19.32
CA ARG A 87 -8.11 -18.94 -19.09
C ARG A 87 -8.84 -18.13 -18.01
N THR A 88 -10.03 -17.62 -18.32
CA THR A 88 -10.92 -17.02 -17.33
C THR A 88 -11.60 -18.11 -16.49
N VAL A 89 -11.46 -18.01 -15.18
CA VAL A 89 -11.98 -18.98 -14.20
C VAL A 89 -12.98 -18.37 -13.21
N GLY A 90 -13.17 -17.06 -13.24
CA GLY A 90 -14.14 -16.36 -12.42
C GLY A 90 -14.40 -14.94 -12.91
N ARG A 91 -15.48 -14.34 -12.41
CA ARG A 91 -15.85 -12.94 -12.64
C ARG A 91 -16.12 -12.28 -11.31
N GLY A 92 -15.61 -11.08 -11.12
CA GLY A 92 -15.73 -10.36 -9.87
C GLY A 92 -16.30 -8.96 -10.04
N ARG A 93 -16.81 -8.42 -8.94
CA ARG A 93 -17.23 -7.03 -8.81
C ARG A 93 -16.65 -6.46 -7.54
N ILE A 94 -15.96 -5.33 -7.66
CA ILE A 94 -15.37 -4.63 -6.52
C ILE A 94 -16.50 -4.09 -5.64
N LEU A 95 -16.47 -4.40 -4.35
CA LEU A 95 -17.40 -3.85 -3.36
C LEU A 95 -16.83 -2.59 -2.70
N LYS A 96 -15.56 -2.63 -2.28
CA LYS A 96 -14.88 -1.53 -1.59
C LYS A 96 -13.40 -1.49 -1.91
N ILE A 97 -12.84 -0.28 -1.91
CA ILE A 97 -11.40 -0.06 -1.80
C ILE A 97 -11.06 0.02 -0.30
N LEU A 98 -10.00 -0.66 0.11
CA LEU A 98 -9.58 -0.81 1.51
C LEU A 98 -8.16 -0.27 1.67
N GLU A 99 -7.14 -1.15 1.75
CA GLU A 99 -5.75 -0.78 2.07
C GLU A 99 -4.93 -0.32 0.84
N LEU A 100 -5.54 -0.22 -0.36
CA LEU A 100 -4.83 0.02 -1.62
C LEU A 100 -3.90 1.25 -1.61
N GLU A 101 -4.36 2.37 -1.05
CA GLU A 101 -3.56 3.60 -0.98
C GLU A 101 -2.32 3.44 -0.08
N GLU A 102 -2.45 2.69 1.00
CA GLU A 102 -1.34 2.39 1.90
C GLU A 102 -0.35 1.43 1.26
N SER A 103 -0.86 0.36 0.63
CA SER A 103 -0.05 -0.61 -0.11
C SER A 103 0.72 0.02 -1.28
N ALA A 104 0.15 1.04 -1.93
CA ALA A 104 0.78 1.76 -3.03
C ALA A 104 1.78 2.83 -2.58
N ARG A 105 1.88 3.13 -1.28
CA ARG A 105 2.80 4.16 -0.79
C ARG A 105 4.26 3.74 -1.06
N PRO A 106 5.07 4.58 -1.72
CA PRO A 106 6.49 4.30 -1.85
C PRO A 106 7.12 4.11 -0.48
N PRO A 107 8.06 3.15 -0.31
CA PRO A 107 8.79 3.04 0.93
C PRO A 107 9.45 4.39 1.24
N VAL A 108 9.17 4.94 2.42
CA VAL A 108 9.79 6.18 2.88
C VAL A 108 11.29 5.91 2.92
N GLN A 109 12.04 6.52 1.99
CA GLN A 109 13.48 6.47 2.06
C GLN A 109 13.86 7.17 3.37
N PRO A 110 14.59 6.52 4.29
CA PRO A 110 15.12 7.21 5.45
C PRO A 110 16.09 8.26 4.91
N ASN A 111 15.63 9.51 4.80
CA ASN A 111 16.47 10.59 4.33
C ASN A 111 17.66 10.73 5.27
N GLN A 112 18.83 10.73 4.65
CA GLN A 112 20.13 11.04 5.24
C GLN A 112 19.98 12.23 6.19
N THR A 113 20.34 12.02 7.45
CA THR A 113 20.51 13.10 8.43
C THR A 113 21.40 14.15 7.77
N HIS A 114 20.82 15.32 7.47
CA HIS A 114 21.61 16.51 7.22
C HIS A 114 22.51 16.68 8.45
N ASN A 115 23.80 16.37 8.31
CA ASN A 115 24.80 16.83 9.25
C ASN A 115 24.83 18.35 9.10
N MET A 116 24.01 19.03 9.90
CA MET A 116 24.24 20.41 10.27
C MET A 116 25.47 20.36 11.17
N SER A 117 26.67 20.38 10.59
CA SER A 117 27.88 20.70 11.33
C SER A 117 27.73 22.15 11.77
N ILE A 118 27.28 22.35 13.00
CA ILE A 118 27.40 23.63 13.68
C ILE A 118 28.88 23.75 14.04
N ASP A 119 29.71 24.18 13.09
CA ASP A 119 31.04 24.70 13.43
C ASP A 119 30.81 26.03 14.15
N THR A 120 30.55 25.90 15.45
CA THR A 120 30.63 27.01 16.39
C THR A 120 32.10 27.12 16.74
N ASP A 121 32.84 27.95 16.01
CA ASP A 121 34.22 28.30 16.33
C ASP A 121 34.27 28.96 17.73
N PRO A 122 34.92 28.35 18.74
CA PRO A 122 34.95 28.89 20.10
C PRO A 122 36.00 30.01 20.31
N GLN A 123 36.63 30.56 19.26
CA GLN A 123 37.72 31.55 19.42
C GLN A 123 37.32 33.03 19.25
N GLN A 124 36.06 33.40 19.01
CA GLN A 124 35.64 34.81 18.89
C GLN A 124 34.69 35.29 19.99
N GLN A 125 35.07 35.10 21.25
CA GLN A 125 34.54 35.89 22.37
C GLN A 125 35.64 36.27 23.36
N ALA A 126 36.35 37.36 23.07
CA ALA A 126 36.95 38.20 24.11
C ALA A 126 37.26 39.61 23.55
N ALA A 127 37.02 40.62 24.39
CA ALA A 127 37.38 42.03 24.27
C ALA A 127 36.33 42.99 23.66
N ALA A 128 35.34 43.34 24.49
CA ALA A 128 34.95 44.73 24.69
C ALA A 128 34.18 44.86 26.03
N SER A 129 34.82 45.38 27.07
CA SER A 129 34.13 45.84 28.29
C SER A 129 33.98 47.37 28.28
N PRO A 130 32.87 47.89 28.84
CA PRO A 130 32.37 49.24 28.57
C PRO A 130 33.03 50.37 29.38
N LEU A 131 32.98 51.56 28.77
CA LEU A 131 33.34 52.86 29.33
C LEU A 131 32.37 53.29 30.45
N MET A 132 32.93 53.94 31.48
CA MET A 132 32.34 54.86 32.46
C MET A 132 31.31 54.34 33.49
N LEU A 133 31.62 54.53 34.80
CA LEU A 133 31.01 55.62 35.57
C LEU A 133 31.83 56.01 36.83
N VAL A 134 31.86 57.32 37.04
CA VAL A 134 32.49 58.19 38.06
C VAL A 134 32.07 57.92 39.51
N VAL A 135 32.98 58.10 40.48
CA VAL A 135 32.70 58.77 41.78
C VAL A 135 33.91 59.58 42.28
N ARG A 136 33.59 60.78 42.80
CA ARG A 136 34.45 61.87 43.31
C ARG A 136 34.97 61.60 44.74
N SER A 137 36.10 62.21 45.14
CA SER A 137 36.19 63.30 46.15
C SER A 137 37.49 63.33 47.01
N SER A 138 38.19 64.48 46.96
CA SER A 138 38.66 65.35 48.06
C SER A 138 39.84 65.01 49.01
N SER A 139 40.76 66.00 49.08
CA SER A 139 41.66 66.44 50.19
C SER A 139 42.86 65.53 50.54
N ARG A 140 44.08 66.01 50.83
CA ARG A 140 44.67 67.33 51.17
C ARG A 140 45.98 67.53 50.42
#